data_AF-A0A8S9RX14-F1
#
_entry.id   AF-A0A8S9RX14-F1
#
_cell.length_a   1.000
_cell.length_b   1.000
_cell.length_c   1.000
_cell.angle_alpha   90.00
_cell.angle_beta   90.00
_cell.angle_gamma   90.00
#
_symmetry.space_group_name_H-M   'P 1'
#
loop_
_entity.id
_entity.type
_entity.pdbx_description
1 polymer ?
#
loop_
_entity_poly.entity_id
_entity_poly.type
_entity_poly.pdbx_seq_one_letter_code
_entity_poly.pdbx_strand_id
1 'polypeptide(L)'
;MWISIPKRHIVVFDSICSSISPEELDVVMEPFLYMVPYLLVECASSDEVRAQYSLEPFTYERLTNIPPARAGDCGMYTLKYI
;
A
#
# COMPACT_ATOMS: atom_id res chain seq x y z
N MET A 1 2.97 -5.17 -0.65
CA MET A 1 2.38 -3.81 -0.59
C MET A 1 3.11 -2.94 -1.58
N TRP A 2 2.39 -2.25 -2.44
CA TRP A 2 2.93 -1.31 -3.42
C TRP A 2 2.32 0.07 -3.19
N ILE A 3 3.11 1.14 -3.20
CA ILE A 3 2.63 2.50 -2.94
C ILE A 3 2.85 3.35 -4.20
N SER A 4 1.76 3.76 -4.84
CA SER A 4 1.79 4.72 -5.94
C SER A 4 1.70 6.14 -5.39
N ILE A 5 2.84 6.83 -5.30
CA ILE A 5 2.90 8.23 -4.84
C ILE A 5 2.04 9.15 -5.72
N PRO A 6 2.15 9.12 -7.07
CA PRO A 6 1.37 10.03 -7.91
C PRO A 6 -0.15 9.81 -7.82
N LYS A 7 -0.58 8.56 -7.62
CA LYS A 7 -2.01 8.20 -7.50
C LYS A 7 -2.52 8.26 -6.06
N ARG A 8 -1.64 8.43 -5.08
CA ARG A 8 -1.95 8.38 -3.65
C ARG A 8 -2.70 7.10 -3.25
N HIS A 9 -2.23 5.99 -3.80
CA HIS A 9 -2.93 4.72 -3.69
C HIS A 9 -1.98 3.60 -3.30
N ILE A 10 -2.38 2.79 -2.32
CA ILE A 10 -1.63 1.63 -1.84
C ILE A 10 -2.33 0.36 -2.32
N VAL A 11 -1.59 -0.52 -2.97
CA VAL A 11 -2.09 -1.83 -3.37
C VAL A 11 -1.54 -2.89 -2.42
N VAL A 12 -2.44 -3.59 -1.75
CA VAL A 12 -2.10 -4.70 -0.86
C VAL A 12 -2.24 -6.00 -1.64
N PHE A 13 -1.11 -6.70 -1.74
CA PHE A 13 -1.03 -8.04 -2.29
C PHE A 13 -0.85 -9.04 -1.16
N ASP A 14 -1.67 -10.10 -1.17
CA ASP A 14 -1.56 -11.24 -0.30
C ASP A 14 -1.84 -12.52 -1.09
N SER A 15 -0.86 -13.43 -1.14
CA SER A 15 -0.99 -14.72 -1.81
C SER A 15 -1.97 -15.68 -1.12
N ILE A 16 -2.32 -15.41 0.14
CA ILE A 16 -3.24 -16.19 0.97
C ILE A 16 -4.35 -15.26 1.45
N CYS A 17 -5.28 -14.92 0.56
CA CYS A 17 -6.34 -13.94 0.84
C CYS A 17 -7.24 -14.25 2.06
N SER A 18 -7.21 -15.48 2.58
CA SER A 18 -7.94 -15.87 3.80
C SER A 18 -7.18 -15.63 5.10
N SER A 19 -5.95 -15.12 5.06
CA SER A 19 -5.08 -14.97 6.25
C SER A 19 -5.51 -13.84 7.20
N ILE A 20 -6.22 -12.85 6.67
CA ILE A 20 -6.73 -11.67 7.37
C ILE A 20 -8.08 -11.29 6.74
N SER A 21 -9.07 -10.96 7.57
CA SER A 21 -10.37 -10.49 7.05
C SER A 21 -10.24 -9.10 6.43
N PRO A 22 -11.19 -8.67 5.57
CA PRO A 22 -11.24 -7.30 5.10
C PRO A 22 -11.25 -6.28 6.25
N GLU A 23 -12.09 -6.49 7.27
CA GLU A 23 -12.26 -5.56 8.38
C GLU A 23 -10.99 -5.45 9.26
N GLU A 24 -10.31 -6.57 9.51
CA GLU A 24 -9.03 -6.57 10.21
C GLU A 24 -7.94 -5.86 9.38
N LEU A 25 -7.95 -6.08 8.06
CA LEU A 25 -7.03 -5.39 7.16
C LEU A 25 -7.28 -3.89 7.14
N ASP A 26 -8.53 -3.43 7.18
CA ASP A 26 -8.87 -2.02 7.24
C ASP A 26 -8.25 -1.34 8.47
N VAL A 27 -8.32 -1.99 9.63
CA VAL A 27 -7.68 -1.52 10.88
C VAL A 27 -6.15 -1.48 10.75
N VAL A 28 -5.55 -2.50 10.13
CA VAL A 28 -4.10 -2.54 9.89
C VAL A 28 -3.66 -1.45 8.92
N MET A 29 -4.46 -1.17 7.89
CA MET A 29 -4.10 -0.24 6.83
C MET A 29 -4.27 1.22 7.24
N GLU A 30 -5.26 1.54 8.08
CA GLU A 30 -5.57 2.89 8.56
C GLU A 30 -4.33 3.74 8.89
N PRO A 31 -3.40 3.31 9.77
CA PRO A 31 -2.23 4.11 10.10
C PRO A 31 -1.34 4.41 8.90
N PHE A 32 -1.19 3.48 7.95
CA PHE A 32 -0.37 3.70 6.75
C PHE A 32 -0.98 4.74 5.82
N LEU A 33 -2.32 4.75 5.69
CA LEU A 33 -3.02 5.72 4.84
C LEU A 33 -2.76 7.16 5.30
N TYR A 34 -2.71 7.38 6.61
CA TYR A 34 -2.40 8.66 7.19
C TYR A 34 -0.90 8.93 7.25
N MET A 35 -0.07 7.97 7.66
CA MET A 35 1.36 8.21 7.88
C MET A 35 2.13 8.49 6.59
N VAL A 36 1.82 7.79 5.50
CA VAL A 36 2.55 7.93 4.22
C VAL A 36 2.60 9.38 3.72
N PRO A 37 1.49 10.15 3.63
CA PRO A 37 1.56 11.54 3.20
C PRO A 37 2.39 12.43 4.14
N TYR A 38 2.35 12.20 5.46
CA TYR A 38 3.24 12.93 6.39
C TYR A 38 4.71 12.60 6.16
N LEU A 39 5.06 11.32 5.97
CA LEU A 39 6.44 10.91 5.68
C LEU A 39 6.95 11.52 4.37
N LEU A 40 6.11 11.62 3.33
CA LEU A 40 6.49 12.27 2.07
C LEU A 40 6.80 13.76 2.25
N VAL A 41 6.00 14.46 3.05
CA VAL A 41 6.25 15.87 3.40
C VAL A 41 7.54 16.01 4.22
N GLU A 42 7.75 15.17 5.23
CA GLU A 42 8.94 15.21 6.08
C GLU A 42 10.23 14.84 5.35
N CYS A 43 10.17 13.94 4.36
CA CYS A 43 11.32 13.57 3.54
C CYS A 43 11.60 14.52 2.37
N ALA A 44 10.75 15.50 2.10
CA ALA A 44 10.95 16.44 1.01
C ALA A 44 12.19 17.32 1.27
N SER A 45 13.03 17.49 0.24
CA SER A 45 14.31 18.19 0.34
C SER A 45 14.20 19.72 0.37
N SER A 46 13.03 20.29 0.05
CA SER A 46 12.78 21.72 0.05
C SER A 46 11.30 22.04 0.26
N ASP A 47 11.00 23.28 0.65
CA ASP A 47 9.61 23.76 0.79
C ASP A 47 8.82 23.71 -0.52
N GLU A 48 9.49 23.93 -1.66
CA GLU A 48 8.87 23.82 -2.98
C GLU A 48 8.42 22.37 -3.28
N VAL A 49 9.21 21.38 -2.87
CA VAL A 49 8.83 19.95 -2.99
C VAL A 49 7.75 19.60 -1.96
N ARG A 50 7.84 20.12 -0.73
CA ARG A 50 6.80 19.94 0.30
C ARG A 50 5.43 20.40 -0.19
N ALA A 51 5.36 21.55 -0.86
CA ALA A 51 4.13 22.12 -1.38
C ALA A 51 3.43 21.25 -2.46
N GLN A 52 4.13 20.27 -3.04
CA GLN A 52 3.56 19.35 -4.03
C GLN A 52 2.79 18.18 -3.40
N TYR A 53 3.02 17.90 -2.12
CA TYR A 53 2.35 16.80 -1.41
C TYR A 53 1.17 17.34 -0.59
N SER A 54 0.02 16.68 -0.66
CA SER A 54 -1.11 16.94 0.26
C SER A 54 -1.13 15.93 1.40
N LEU A 55 -1.60 16.36 2.56
CA LEU A 55 -1.72 15.54 3.77
C LEU A 55 -2.99 14.68 3.82
N GLU A 56 -3.83 14.70 2.79
CA GLU A 56 -5.00 13.83 2.74
C GLU A 56 -4.61 12.34 2.80
N PRO A 57 -5.43 11.49 3.41
CA PRO A 57 -5.11 10.07 3.50
C PRO A 57 -4.97 9.44 2.11
N PHE A 58 -4.06 8.49 1.99
CA PHE A 58 -4.01 7.66 0.79
C PHE A 58 -5.23 6.74 0.77
N THR A 59 -5.57 6.27 -0.43
CA THR A 59 -6.54 5.19 -0.59
C THR A 59 -5.81 3.86 -0.68
N TYR A 60 -6.51 2.75 -0.48
CA TYR A 60 -5.93 1.43 -0.75
C TYR A 60 -6.96 0.47 -1.34
N GLU A 61 -6.43 -0.57 -1.96
CA GLU A 61 -7.20 -1.73 -2.39
C GLU A 61 -6.43 -3.01 -2.06
N ARG A 62 -7.18 -4.08 -1.77
CA ARG A 62 -6.63 -5.44 -1.72
C ARG A 62 -6.90 -6.12 -3.05
N LEU A 63 -5.88 -6.71 -3.65
CA LEU A 63 -6.08 -7.55 -4.83
C LEU A 63 -6.68 -8.90 -4.42
N THR A 64 -7.91 -9.19 -4.86
CA THR A 64 -8.68 -10.38 -4.46
C THR A 64 -8.72 -11.50 -5.50
N ASN A 65 -8.47 -11.19 -6.78
CA ASN A 65 -8.58 -12.15 -7.90
C ASN A 65 -7.23 -12.77 -8.29
N ILE A 66 -6.41 -13.13 -7.31
CA ILE A 66 -5.07 -13.67 -7.58
C ILE A 66 -5.06 -15.17 -7.32
N PRO A 67 -4.51 -15.99 -8.24
CA PRO A 67 -4.35 -17.41 -8.01
C PRO A 67 -3.55 -17.66 -6.71
N PRO A 68 -3.96 -18.62 -5.87
CA PRO A 68 -3.23 -18.95 -4.66
C PRO A 68 -1.81 -19.41 -5.03
N ALA A 69 -0.81 -18.81 -4.37
CA ALA A 69 0.57 -19.23 -4.54
C ALA A 69 0.78 -20.59 -3.89
N ARG A 70 1.63 -21.45 -4.48
CA ARG A 70 2.06 -22.68 -3.80
C ARG A 70 3.09 -22.32 -2.72
N ALA A 71 3.30 -23.23 -1.76
CA ALA A 71 4.34 -23.06 -0.77
C ALA A 71 5.71 -22.84 -1.46
N GLY A 72 6.35 -21.71 -1.18
CA GLY A 72 7.61 -21.28 -1.81
C GLY A 72 7.46 -20.26 -2.95
N ASP A 73 6.26 -20.04 -3.49
CA ASP A 73 6.06 -19.15 -4.66
C ASP A 73 5.77 -17.69 -4.29
N CYS A 74 5.63 -17.36 -3.01
CA CYS A 74 5.16 -16.03 -2.57
C CYS A 74 6.00 -14.88 -3.15
N GLY A 75 7.32 -15.01 -3.21
CA GLY A 75 8.21 -14.00 -3.80
C GLY A 75 8.04 -13.83 -5.31
N MET A 76 7.83 -14.92 -6.05
CA MET A 76 7.56 -14.87 -7.50
C MET A 76 6.23 -14.19 -7.80
N TYR A 77 5.21 -14.43 -6.98
CA TYR A 77 3.94 -13.74 -7.09
C TYR A 77 4.08 -12.26 -6.73
N THR A 78 4.83 -11.92 -5.68
CA THR A 78 5.12 -10.51 -5.36
C THR A 78 5.72 -9.77 -6.55
N LEU A 79 6.69 -10.35 -7.25
CA LEU A 79 7.29 -9.73 -8.45
C LEU A 79 6.32 -9.56 -9.63
N LYS A 80 5.32 -10.44 -9.76
CA LYS A 80 4.34 -10.37 -10.86
C LYS A 80 3.33 -9.22 -10.69
N TYR A 81 3.07 -8.82 -9.45
CA TYR A 81 2.00 -7.87 -9.10
C TYR A 81 2.55 -6.53 -8.54
N ILE A 82 3.85 -6.28 -8.70
CA ILE A 82 4.53 -4.98 -8.50
C ILE A 82 4.78 -4.36 -9.88
#